data_AF-A0A4P2QLX9-F1
#
_entry.id   AF-A0A4P2QLX9-F1
#
_cell.length_a   1.000
_cell.length_b   1.000
_cell.length_c   1.000
_cell.angle_alpha   90.00
_cell.angle_beta   90.00
_cell.angle_gamma   90.00
#
_symmetry.space_group_name_H-M   'P 1'
#
loop_
_entity.id
_entity.type
_entity.pdbx_description
1 polymer ?
#
loop_
_entity_poly.entity_id
_entity_poly.type
_entity_poly.pdbx_seq_one_letter_code
_entity_poly.pdbx_strand_id
1 'polypeptide(L)'
;MPSPEQPGVPPPGGFLTCVFHEGDVTCEEPYLDRHVFYGGADDTRGCSECGCGELEGASCTIMASVYSGGACADQVASSLVSSMASFCVVTPPGVALGSKSAELVAVDPGGCAPSGGEPVGELLPADPSTFCCQA
;
A
#
# COMPACT_ATOMS: atom_id res chain seq x y z
N MET A 1 -39.35 -18.22 -37.01
CA MET A 1 -39.59 -18.36 -35.56
C MET A 1 -40.82 -19.25 -35.41
N PRO A 2 -40.80 -20.29 -34.55
CA PRO A 2 -41.99 -21.08 -34.28
C PRO A 2 -43.06 -20.19 -33.61
N SER A 3 -44.34 -20.47 -33.87
CA SER A 3 -45.47 -19.73 -33.30
C SER A 3 -45.58 -19.94 -31.78
N PRO A 4 -46.09 -18.96 -31.02
CA PRO A 4 -46.22 -19.02 -29.56
C PRO A 4 -47.19 -20.09 -29.03
N GLU A 5 -47.93 -20.78 -29.90
CA GLU A 5 -48.97 -21.77 -29.53
C GLU A 5 -48.57 -23.23 -29.78
N GLN A 6 -47.35 -23.52 -30.26
CA GLN A 6 -46.89 -24.90 -30.41
C GLN A 6 -46.23 -25.41 -29.12
N PRO A 7 -46.67 -26.56 -28.56
CA PRO A 7 -45.91 -27.24 -27.51
C PRO A 7 -44.48 -27.47 -28.02
N GLY A 8 -43.51 -26.84 -27.36
CA GLY A 8 -42.10 -26.97 -27.74
C GLY A 8 -41.70 -28.43 -27.77
N VAL A 9 -41.18 -28.91 -28.90
CA VAL A 9 -40.61 -30.25 -28.99
C VAL A 9 -39.51 -30.34 -27.92
N PRO A 10 -39.54 -31.35 -27.02
CA PRO A 10 -38.50 -31.48 -26.02
C PRO A 10 -37.15 -31.55 -26.74
N PRO A 11 -36.18 -30.70 -26.34
CA PRO A 11 -34.92 -30.63 -27.05
C PRO A 11 -34.19 -31.98 -26.93
N PRO A 12 -33.29 -32.30 -27.87
CA PRO A 12 -32.56 -33.56 -27.86
C PRO A 12 -31.89 -33.80 -26.50
N GLY A 13 -31.84 -35.08 -26.07
CA GLY A 13 -31.54 -35.43 -24.67
C GLY A 13 -30.31 -34.73 -24.09
N GLY A 14 -30.53 -33.93 -23.04
CA GLY A 14 -29.51 -33.16 -22.32
C GLY A 14 -29.69 -31.65 -22.34
N PHE A 15 -30.61 -31.10 -23.14
CA PHE A 15 -30.93 -29.68 -23.17
C PHE A 15 -32.22 -29.38 -22.38
N LEU A 16 -32.29 -28.19 -21.77
CA LEU A 16 -33.47 -27.70 -21.03
C LEU A 16 -34.12 -26.54 -21.77
N THR A 17 -35.44 -26.42 -21.65
CA THR A 17 -36.18 -25.23 -22.10
C THR A 17 -36.19 -24.21 -20.96
N CYS A 18 -35.62 -23.03 -21.19
CA CYS A 18 -35.48 -22.00 -20.16
C CYS A 18 -35.89 -20.60 -20.64
N VAL A 19 -36.32 -19.77 -19.70
CA VAL A 19 -36.56 -18.34 -19.87
C VAL A 19 -35.43 -17.55 -19.23
N PHE A 20 -34.85 -16.63 -19.98
CA PHE A 20 -33.79 -15.74 -19.52
C PHE A 20 -34.37 -14.49 -18.85
N HIS A 21 -33.77 -14.09 -17.74
CA HIS A 21 -34.03 -12.85 -17.05
C HIS A 21 -32.70 -12.15 -16.72
N GLU A 22 -32.67 -10.83 -16.90
CA GLU A 22 -31.63 -9.98 -16.32
C GLU A 22 -31.86 -9.88 -14.81
N GLY A 23 -30.79 -9.96 -14.02
CA GLY A 23 -30.85 -9.95 -12.56
C GLY A 23 -30.96 -11.34 -11.92
N ASP A 24 -30.83 -11.38 -10.59
CA ASP A 24 -31.22 -12.54 -9.78
C ASP A 24 -32.72 -12.44 -9.49
N VAL A 25 -33.52 -13.23 -10.20
CA VAL A 25 -34.99 -13.22 -10.09
C VAL A 25 -35.51 -14.56 -9.57
N THR A 26 -36.66 -14.50 -8.91
CA THR A 26 -37.40 -15.71 -8.53
C THR A 26 -38.12 -16.27 -9.74
N CYS A 27 -37.99 -17.57 -9.97
CA CYS A 27 -38.69 -18.25 -11.04
C CYS A 27 -40.14 -18.61 -10.67
N GLU A 28 -41.02 -18.62 -11.66
CA GLU A 28 -42.44 -18.94 -11.51
C GLU A 28 -42.82 -20.21 -12.27
N GLU A 29 -43.98 -20.80 -11.95
CA GLU A 29 -44.50 -21.95 -12.68
C GLU A 29 -44.74 -21.61 -14.17
N PRO A 30 -44.42 -22.51 -15.12
CA PRO A 30 -43.93 -23.89 -14.94
C PRO A 30 -42.39 -24.04 -14.88
N TYR A 31 -41.63 -22.94 -14.81
CA TYR A 31 -40.16 -22.92 -14.94
C TYR A 31 -39.45 -22.80 -13.58
N LEU A 32 -39.72 -23.71 -12.64
CA LEU A 32 -39.24 -23.58 -11.26
C LEU A 32 -37.74 -23.91 -11.06
N ASP A 33 -37.07 -24.51 -12.05
CA ASP A 33 -35.65 -24.86 -11.94
C ASP A 33 -34.76 -23.63 -12.21
N ARG A 34 -34.25 -23.02 -11.14
CA ARG A 34 -33.55 -21.72 -11.15
C ARG A 34 -32.04 -21.90 -11.24
N HIS A 35 -31.43 -21.31 -12.27
CA HIS A 35 -29.98 -21.24 -12.45
C HIS A 35 -29.53 -19.78 -12.53
N VAL A 36 -28.67 -19.33 -11.62
CA VAL A 36 -28.11 -17.97 -11.61
C VAL A 36 -26.67 -18.00 -12.09
N PHE A 37 -26.34 -17.13 -13.04
CA PHE A 37 -25.01 -16.94 -13.59
C PHE A 37 -24.60 -15.47 -13.48
N TYR A 38 -23.30 -15.23 -13.31
CA TYR A 38 -22.75 -13.88 -13.16
C TYR A 38 -21.87 -13.56 -14.37
N GLY A 39 -22.17 -12.44 -15.03
CA GLY A 39 -21.44 -11.97 -16.20
C GLY A 39 -20.07 -11.36 -15.86
N GLY A 40 -19.87 -10.99 -14.60
CA GLY A 40 -18.65 -10.38 -14.12
C GLY A 40 -18.37 -10.63 -12.64
N ALA A 41 -17.32 -9.99 -12.15
CA ALA A 41 -17.02 -9.89 -10.75
C ALA A 41 -16.50 -8.49 -10.43
N ASP A 42 -17.03 -7.91 -9.36
CA ASP A 42 -16.49 -6.70 -8.76
C ASP A 42 -15.34 -7.11 -7.84
N ASP A 43 -14.13 -6.88 -8.33
CA ASP A 43 -12.90 -7.17 -7.59
C ASP A 43 -12.33 -5.90 -6.99
N THR A 44 -12.46 -5.77 -5.68
CA THR A 44 -11.87 -4.66 -4.90
C THR A 44 -10.65 -5.12 -4.13
N ARG A 45 -10.18 -6.35 -4.36
CA ARG A 45 -9.05 -6.90 -3.62
C ARG A 45 -7.79 -6.13 -3.94
N GLY A 46 -7.08 -5.78 -2.89
CA GLY A 46 -5.82 -5.08 -2.98
C GLY A 46 -5.00 -5.27 -1.72
N CYS A 47 -3.97 -4.45 -1.58
CA CYS A 47 -3.16 -4.37 -0.39
C CYS A 47 -3.39 -3.02 0.28
N SER A 48 -3.37 -2.99 1.60
CA SER A 48 -3.25 -1.74 2.35
C SER A 48 -1.96 -1.01 1.93
N GLU A 49 -1.96 0.31 2.04
CA GLU A 49 -0.80 1.12 1.66
C GLU A 49 0.43 0.75 2.48
N CYS A 50 1.57 0.60 1.80
CA CYS A 50 2.84 0.40 2.49
C CYS A 50 3.26 1.70 3.19
N GLY A 51 3.65 1.57 4.45
CA GLY A 51 4.08 2.67 5.29
C GLY A 51 5.43 2.41 5.93
N CYS A 52 6.00 3.51 6.41
CA CYS A 52 7.21 3.56 7.22
C CYS A 52 6.83 4.32 8.49
N GLY A 53 7.00 3.67 9.64
CA GLY A 53 6.69 4.26 10.94
C GLY A 53 7.62 5.41 11.32
N GLU A 54 7.65 5.75 12.61
CA GLU A 54 8.58 6.75 13.13
C GLU A 54 10.03 6.32 12.88
N LEU A 55 10.87 7.29 12.51
CA LEU A 55 12.29 7.05 12.25
C LEU A 55 13.01 6.82 13.58
N GLU A 56 13.70 5.70 13.68
CA GLU A 56 14.47 5.30 14.84
C GLU A 56 15.93 5.06 14.48
N GLY A 57 16.82 5.32 15.45
CA GLY A 57 18.25 5.02 15.33
C GLY A 57 19.05 5.99 14.46
N ALA A 58 18.42 6.95 13.79
CA ALA A 58 19.14 7.90 12.95
C ALA A 58 20.14 8.74 13.77
N SER A 59 21.40 8.76 13.34
CA SER A 59 22.45 9.53 14.00
C SER A 59 23.49 10.06 13.02
N CYS A 60 24.08 11.20 13.37
CA CYS A 60 25.16 11.81 12.60
C CYS A 60 26.29 12.18 13.56
N THR A 61 27.52 11.84 13.18
CA THR A 61 28.72 12.27 13.87
C THR A 61 29.56 13.12 12.94
N ILE A 62 29.91 14.32 13.43
CA ILE A 62 30.79 15.24 12.74
C ILE A 62 32.10 15.42 13.51
N MET A 63 33.17 15.76 12.80
CA MET A 63 34.36 16.35 13.39
C MET A 63 34.18 17.86 13.37
N ALA A 64 33.92 18.45 14.53
CA ALA A 64 33.86 19.90 14.68
C ALA A 64 35.26 20.42 15.06
N SER A 65 35.77 21.37 14.28
CA SER A 65 37.08 21.99 14.51
C SER A 65 36.96 23.50 14.62
N VAL A 66 37.79 24.10 15.47
CA VAL A 66 37.91 25.55 15.62
C VAL A 66 39.36 25.98 15.44
N TYR A 67 39.54 27.18 14.89
CA TYR A 67 40.84 27.68 14.46
C TYR A 67 41.04 29.12 14.94
N SER A 68 42.29 29.54 15.14
CA SER A 68 42.61 30.89 15.62
C SER A 68 42.58 31.95 14.51
N GLY A 69 42.88 31.55 13.27
CA GLY A 69 42.80 32.38 12.07
C GLY A 69 41.49 32.24 11.29
N GLY A 70 41.31 33.05 10.23
CA GLY A 70 40.12 33.02 9.37
C GLY A 70 40.14 31.97 8.24
N ALA A 71 41.27 31.29 8.03
CA ALA A 71 41.49 30.38 6.90
C ALA A 71 41.31 28.88 7.22
N CYS A 72 40.77 28.53 8.40
CA CYS A 72 40.65 27.14 8.85
C CYS A 72 41.95 26.31 8.79
N ALA A 73 43.11 26.94 9.04
CA ALA A 73 44.42 26.29 8.98
C ALA A 73 45.04 26.10 10.38
N ASP A 74 45.02 27.14 11.21
CA ASP A 74 45.63 27.14 12.55
C ASP A 74 44.68 26.52 13.58
N GLN A 75 44.62 25.18 13.62
CA GLN A 75 43.68 24.44 14.46
C GLN A 75 43.99 24.65 15.95
N VAL A 76 42.96 25.04 16.70
CA VAL A 76 43.01 25.26 18.15
C VAL A 76 42.46 24.04 18.88
N ALA A 77 41.34 23.49 18.41
CA ALA A 77 40.73 22.30 18.96
C ALA A 77 39.86 21.59 17.93
N SER A 78 39.67 20.29 18.13
CA SER A 78 38.72 19.47 17.38
C SER A 78 38.07 18.44 18.28
N SER A 79 36.79 18.14 18.04
CA SER A 79 36.08 17.08 18.75
C SER A 79 35.08 16.40 17.84
N LEU A 80 34.86 15.11 18.07
CA LEU A 80 33.70 14.41 17.55
C LEU A 80 32.46 14.92 18.28
N VAL A 81 31.43 15.26 17.51
CA VAL A 81 30.13 15.70 18.01
C VAL A 81 29.08 14.82 17.37
N SER A 82 28.28 14.16 18.20
CA SER A 82 27.18 13.30 17.77
C SER A 82 25.85 14.02 17.91
N SER A 83 24.93 13.80 16.97
CA SER A 83 23.54 14.29 17.05
C SER A 83 22.76 13.69 18.23
N MET A 84 23.26 12.61 18.82
CA MET A 84 22.60 11.89 19.93
C MET A 84 22.85 12.55 21.29
N ALA A 85 23.81 13.46 21.40
CA ALA A 85 24.16 14.10 22.66
C ALA A 85 24.53 15.57 22.45
N SER A 86 24.02 16.44 23.32
CA SER A 86 24.45 17.84 23.33
C SER A 86 25.93 17.95 23.74
N PHE A 87 26.69 18.75 23.00
CA PHE A 87 28.10 18.98 23.27
C PHE A 87 28.39 20.48 23.28
N CYS A 88 29.07 20.97 24.32
CA CYS A 88 29.52 22.35 24.43
C CYS A 88 30.85 22.39 25.18
N VAL A 89 31.84 23.09 24.61
CA VAL A 89 33.15 23.28 25.22
C VAL A 89 33.49 24.76 25.16
N VAL A 90 34.01 25.27 26.28
CA VAL A 90 34.44 26.66 26.41
C VAL A 90 35.96 26.70 26.25
N THR A 91 36.46 27.64 25.45
CA THR A 91 37.90 27.87 25.33
C THR A 91 38.44 28.67 26.52
N PRO A 92 39.67 28.41 26.99
CA PRO A 92 40.30 29.20 28.03
C PRO A 92 40.35 30.70 27.69
N PRO A 93 40.33 31.60 28.70
CA PRO A 93 40.50 33.03 28.48
C PRO A 93 41.80 33.34 27.71
N GLY A 94 41.74 34.28 26.77
CA GLY A 94 42.88 34.68 25.94
C GLY A 94 43.08 33.86 24.66
N VAL A 95 42.30 32.78 24.46
CA VAL A 95 42.28 32.05 23.19
C VAL A 95 41.38 32.77 22.20
N ALA A 96 41.96 33.30 21.12
CA ALA A 96 41.20 33.89 20.02
C ALA A 96 40.73 32.78 19.06
N LEU A 97 39.46 32.86 18.65
CA LEU A 97 38.87 32.00 17.63
C LEU A 97 38.55 32.84 16.40
N GLY A 98 39.07 32.45 15.24
CA GLY A 98 38.91 33.15 13.97
C GLY A 98 37.99 32.41 12.98
N SER A 99 37.90 31.08 13.06
CA SER A 99 37.04 30.28 12.18
C SER A 99 36.67 28.92 12.77
N LYS A 100 35.73 28.21 12.13
CA LYS A 100 35.27 26.86 12.49
C LYS A 100 34.98 26.03 11.24
N SER A 101 35.12 24.72 11.34
CA SER A 101 34.69 23.77 10.31
C SER A 101 33.96 22.59 10.95
N ALA A 102 33.14 21.91 10.14
CA ALA A 102 32.46 20.70 10.51
C ALA A 102 32.54 19.74 9.33
N GLU A 103 33.07 18.54 9.57
CA GLU A 103 33.19 17.51 8.55
C GLU A 103 32.39 16.29 8.96
N LEU A 104 31.65 15.72 8.02
CA LEU A 104 30.88 14.50 8.25
C LEU A 104 31.86 13.34 8.46
N VAL A 105 31.74 12.66 9.61
CA VAL A 105 32.58 11.48 9.92
C VAL A 105 31.79 10.21 9.75
N ALA A 106 30.55 10.18 10.24
CA ALA A 106 29.66 9.04 10.11
C ALA A 106 28.20 9.49 10.07
N VAL A 107 27.40 8.79 9.26
CA VAL A 107 25.95 8.93 9.25
C VAL A 107 25.37 7.54 9.33
N ASP A 108 24.51 7.35 10.33
CA ASP A 108 23.58 6.25 10.36
C ASP A 108 22.19 6.80 9.96
N PRO A 109 21.64 6.42 8.80
CA PRO A 109 20.36 6.95 8.33
C PRO A 109 19.18 6.52 9.21
N GLY A 110 19.38 5.55 10.10
CA GLY A 110 18.32 4.93 10.89
C GLY A 110 17.41 4.06 10.02
N GLY A 111 16.28 3.69 10.60
CA GLY A 111 15.24 2.93 9.92
C GLY A 111 13.87 3.22 10.52
N CYS A 112 12.86 2.55 10.01
CA CYS A 112 11.51 2.62 10.54
C CYS A 112 10.89 1.22 10.53
N ALA A 113 9.94 0.98 11.42
CA ALA A 113 9.12 -0.22 11.34
C ALA A 113 8.26 -0.16 10.06
N PRO A 114 8.28 -1.19 9.20
CA PRO A 114 7.40 -1.26 8.05
C PRO A 114 5.97 -1.53 8.49
N SER A 115 5.00 -1.04 7.73
CA SER A 115 3.58 -1.33 7.90
C SER A 115 2.88 -1.50 6.56
N GLY A 116 1.69 -2.10 6.56
CA GLY A 116 0.89 -2.24 5.35
C GLY A 116 1.15 -3.55 4.61
N GLY A 117 0.52 -3.68 3.45
CA GLY A 117 0.57 -4.89 2.64
C GLY A 117 -0.46 -5.96 3.05
N GLU A 118 -1.26 -5.71 4.09
CA GLU A 118 -2.35 -6.59 4.45
C GLU A 118 -3.39 -6.66 3.32
N PRO A 119 -3.93 -7.85 3.02
CA PRO A 119 -4.98 -7.97 2.02
C PRO A 119 -6.23 -7.23 2.49
N VAL A 120 -6.78 -6.41 1.60
CA VAL A 120 -8.01 -5.65 1.82
C VAL A 120 -8.97 -5.88 0.65
N GLY A 121 -10.23 -5.50 0.86
CA GLY A 121 -11.27 -5.64 -0.15
C GLY A 121 -11.78 -7.07 -0.29
N GLU A 122 -12.62 -7.26 -1.29
CA GLU A 122 -13.35 -8.50 -1.52
C GLU A 122 -13.62 -8.71 -3.02
N LEU A 123 -14.01 -9.94 -3.36
CA LEU A 123 -14.44 -10.32 -4.70
C LEU A 123 -15.90 -10.70 -4.63
N LEU A 124 -16.75 -9.91 -5.28
CA LEU A 124 -18.19 -10.15 -5.32
C LEU A 124 -18.64 -10.47 -6.75
N PRO A 125 -19.55 -11.43 -6.96
CA PRO A 125 -20.14 -11.66 -8.29
C PRO A 125 -20.93 -10.45 -8.76
N ALA A 126 -20.79 -10.08 -10.04
CA ALA A 126 -21.45 -8.93 -10.66
C ALA A 126 -22.28 -9.37 -11.87
N ASP A 127 -23.20 -8.51 -12.31
CA ASP A 127 -24.07 -8.73 -13.47
C ASP A 127 -24.82 -10.08 -13.44
N PRO A 128 -25.69 -10.30 -12.43
CA PRO A 128 -26.45 -11.54 -12.35
C PRO A 128 -27.43 -11.67 -13.52
N SER A 129 -27.58 -12.91 -13.98
CA SER A 129 -28.60 -13.35 -14.92
C SER A 129 -29.21 -14.65 -14.44
N THR A 130 -30.52 -14.80 -14.60
CA THR A 130 -31.24 -15.98 -14.17
C THR A 130 -31.84 -16.70 -15.36
N PHE A 131 -31.65 -18.02 -15.40
CA PHE A 131 -32.33 -18.91 -16.31
C PHE A 131 -33.33 -19.75 -15.51
N CYS A 132 -34.61 -19.57 -15.80
CA CYS A 132 -35.70 -20.34 -15.23
C CYS A 132 -36.06 -21.46 -16.21
N CYS A 133 -35.78 -22.70 -15.84
CA CYS A 133 -35.92 -23.87 -16.69
C CYS A 133 -37.11 -24.74 -16.29
N GLN A 134 -37.67 -25.47 -17.25
CA GLN A 134 -38.60 -26.57 -16.95
C GLN A 134 -37.82 -27.70 -16.28
N ALA A 135 -38.41 -28.24 -15.21
CA ALA A 135 -37.87 -29.40 -14.49
C ALA A 135 -37.94 -30.69 -15.33
#